data_AF-A0A319F5U9-F1
#
_entry.id   AF-A0A319F5U9-F1
#
_cell.length_a   1.000
_cell.length_b   1.000
_cell.length_c   1.000
_cell.angle_alpha   90.00
_cell.angle_beta   90.00
_cell.angle_gamma   90.00
#
_symmetry.space_group_name_H-M   'P 1'
#
loop_
_entity.id
_entity.type
_entity.pdbx_description
1 polymer ?
#
loop_
_entity_poly.entity_id
_entity_poly.type
_entity_poly.pdbx_seq_one_letter_code
_entity_poly.pdbx_strand_id
1 'polypeptide(L)'
;MALIRLYQEYEKICESGKKHKRRPSLGVGRSDASRIIDEILQSHHRDWDMLDDRKRSALRASFHERKRYGKRWSLVVDGLGYGGILLCSQRMVNMIHNSSVTLKTLDAVIKDIRSYHPDVMHILDMVKPLADDLLGRGRISCDASGILRKIQEYQDADRKSHA
;
A
#
# COMPACT_ATOMS: atom_id res chain seq x y z
N MET A 1 1.76 12.16 2.31
CA MET A 1 1.94 10.83 2.92
C MET A 1 1.77 9.77 1.84
N ALA A 2 2.66 8.76 1.78
CA ALA A 2 2.48 7.62 0.86
C ALA A 2 1.21 6.85 1.21
N LEU A 3 0.43 6.40 0.20
CA LEU A 3 -0.91 5.83 0.38
C LEU A 3 -0.96 4.64 1.35
N ILE A 4 0.03 3.75 1.27
CA ILE A 4 0.16 2.58 2.15
C ILE A 4 0.35 3.00 3.60
N ARG A 5 1.22 3.99 3.85
CA ARG A 5 1.47 4.49 5.21
C ARG A 5 0.23 5.17 5.80
N LEU A 6 -0.52 5.92 4.98
CA LEU A 6 -1.80 6.51 5.38
C LEU A 6 -2.79 5.43 5.82
N TYR A 7 -2.87 4.34 5.06
CA TYR A 7 -3.73 3.21 5.39
C TYR A 7 -3.28 2.50 6.68
N GLN A 8 -1.98 2.25 6.83
CA GLN A 8 -1.40 1.62 8.02
C GLN A 8 -1.62 2.46 9.30
N GLU A 9 -1.49 3.78 9.22
CA GLU A 9 -1.79 4.68 10.34
C GLU A 9 -3.27 4.60 10.73
N TYR A 10 -4.16 4.63 9.73
CA TYR A 10 -5.59 4.45 9.94
C TYR A 10 -5.91 3.11 10.64
N GLU A 11 -5.31 2.00 10.18
CA GLU A 11 -5.52 0.69 10.81
C GLU A 11 -4.98 0.63 12.24
N LYS A 12 -3.79 1.17 12.49
CA LYS A 12 -3.19 1.24 13.82
C LYS A 12 -4.09 1.97 14.82
N ILE A 13 -4.65 3.10 14.41
CA ILE A 13 -5.58 3.87 15.26
C ILE A 13 -6.87 3.08 15.49
N CYS A 14 -7.44 2.46 14.44
CA CYS A 14 -8.61 1.58 14.56
C CYS A 14 -8.39 0.43 15.55
N GLU A 15 -7.22 -0.21 15.53
CA GLU A 15 -6.88 -1.31 16.42
C GLU A 15 -6.63 -0.86 17.86
N SER A 16 -5.94 0.27 18.05
CA SER A 16 -5.74 0.84 19.39
C SER A 16 -7.05 1.25 20.06
N GLY A 17 -8.01 1.79 19.29
CA GLY A 17 -9.35 2.11 19.76
C GLY A 17 -10.17 0.89 20.17
N LYS A 18 -9.99 -0.27 19.50
CA LYS A 18 -10.62 -1.54 19.89
C LYS A 18 -10.08 -2.09 21.21
N LYS A 19 -8.80 -1.88 21.51
CA LYS A 19 -8.16 -2.30 22.77
C LYS A 19 -8.60 -1.46 23.98
N HIS A 20 -9.06 -0.23 23.76
CA HIS A 20 -9.48 0.72 24.80
C HIS A 20 -11.00 0.85 24.99
N LYS A 21 -11.80 -0.21 24.80
CA LYS A 21 -13.25 -0.18 25.07
C LYS A 21 -13.58 -0.01 26.56
N ARG A 22 -13.42 1.21 27.07
CA ARG A 22 -14.01 1.80 28.29
C ARG A 22 -14.11 3.31 28.13
N ARG A 23 -14.90 3.81 27.18
CA ARG A 23 -15.52 5.13 27.31
C ARG A 23 -16.98 5.07 26.85
N PRO A 24 -17.92 5.68 27.58
CA PRO A 24 -19.33 5.60 27.25
C PRO A 24 -19.58 6.31 25.92
N SER A 25 -20.45 5.71 25.12
CA SER A 25 -21.02 6.25 23.89
C SER A 25 -21.57 7.65 24.11
N LEU A 26 -20.92 8.66 23.55
CA LEU A 26 -21.49 10.00 23.37
C LEU A 26 -21.85 10.16 21.89
N GLY A 27 -23.15 10.23 21.62
CA GLY A 27 -23.70 10.73 20.35
C GLY A 27 -24.04 9.66 19.32
N VAL A 28 -25.32 9.31 19.25
CA VAL A 28 -25.94 8.63 18.10
C VAL A 28 -25.76 9.52 16.87
N GLY A 29 -24.95 9.10 15.89
CA GLY A 29 -24.90 9.73 14.57
C GLY A 29 -23.54 9.76 13.84
N ARG A 30 -22.41 9.61 14.52
CA ARG A 30 -21.07 9.65 13.87
C ARG A 30 -20.36 8.32 14.05
N SER A 31 -20.05 7.65 12.94
CA SER A 31 -19.33 6.38 12.99
C SER A 31 -17.92 6.58 13.55
N ASP A 32 -17.41 5.60 14.31
CA ASP A 32 -16.04 5.60 14.85
C ASP A 32 -14.99 5.86 13.76
N ALA A 33 -15.27 5.40 12.53
CA ALA A 33 -14.42 5.61 11.38
C ALA A 33 -14.29 7.09 10.98
N SER A 34 -15.37 7.87 11.02
CA SER A 34 -15.33 9.30 10.69
C SER A 34 -14.51 10.08 11.72
N ARG A 35 -14.59 9.71 13.00
CA ARG A 35 -13.78 10.33 14.06
C ARG A 35 -12.29 10.08 13.88
N ILE A 36 -11.90 8.84 13.58
CA ILE A 36 -10.50 8.48 13.32
C ILE A 36 -9.95 9.24 12.11
N ILE A 37 -10.75 9.36 11.04
CA ILE A 37 -10.36 10.13 9.85
C ILE A 37 -10.13 11.60 10.22
N ASP A 38 -11.02 12.19 11.00
CA ASP A 38 -10.87 13.58 11.45
C ASP A 38 -9.63 13.77 12.33
N GLU A 39 -9.33 12.84 13.23
CA GLU A 39 -8.11 12.87 14.05
C GLU A 39 -6.85 12.86 13.19
N ILE A 40 -6.78 11.99 12.17
CA ILE A 40 -5.64 11.93 11.24
C ILE A 40 -5.57 13.19 10.38
N LEU A 41 -6.70 13.71 9.91
CA LEU A 41 -6.71 14.95 9.12
C LEU A 41 -6.27 16.14 9.98
N GLN A 42 -6.77 16.27 11.21
CA GLN A 42 -6.39 17.35 12.12
C GLN A 42 -4.90 17.33 12.46
N SER A 43 -4.29 16.15 12.63
CA SER A 43 -2.84 16.06 12.89
C SER A 43 -1.96 16.51 11.72
N HIS A 44 -2.50 16.52 10.50
CA HIS A 44 -1.79 16.89 9.27
C HIS A 44 -2.17 18.28 8.73
N HIS A 45 -3.28 18.87 9.19
CA HIS A 45 -3.79 20.17 8.75
C HIS A 45 -3.84 21.14 9.92
N ARG A 46 -2.81 22.01 10.04
CA ARG A 46 -2.67 22.98 11.15
C ARG A 46 -3.84 23.96 11.26
N ASP A 47 -4.53 24.21 10.16
CA ASP A 47 -5.67 25.11 10.01
C ASP A 47 -7.02 24.39 10.12
N TRP A 48 -7.04 23.11 10.52
CA TRP A 48 -8.26 22.29 10.56
C TRP A 48 -9.46 22.95 11.25
N ASP A 49 -9.21 23.64 12.37
CA ASP A 49 -10.25 24.32 13.15
C ASP A 49 -10.80 25.57 12.45
N MET A 50 -10.04 26.14 11.50
CA MET A 50 -10.41 27.29 10.67
C MET A 50 -11.08 26.90 9.34
N LEU A 51 -11.08 25.60 9.00
CA LEU A 51 -11.72 25.12 7.77
C LEU A 51 -13.25 25.10 7.91
N ASP A 52 -13.92 25.60 6.87
CA ASP A 52 -15.37 25.43 6.72
C ASP A 52 -15.74 23.96 6.45
N ASP A 53 -17.04 23.65 6.58
CA ASP A 53 -17.54 22.30 6.42
C ASP A 53 -17.37 21.75 5.00
N ARG A 54 -17.35 22.61 3.99
CA ARG A 54 -17.13 22.22 2.59
C ARG A 54 -15.70 21.73 2.39
N LYS A 55 -14.71 22.46 2.90
CA LYS A 55 -13.29 22.10 2.85
C LYS A 55 -13.02 20.83 3.66
N ARG A 56 -13.58 20.71 4.87
CA ARG A 56 -13.48 19.49 5.67
C ARG A 56 -14.07 18.28 4.95
N SER A 57 -15.22 18.45 4.31
CA SER A 57 -15.85 17.39 3.51
C SER A 57 -15.01 16.98 2.30
N ALA A 58 -14.39 17.94 1.61
CA ALA A 58 -13.46 17.66 0.52
C ALA A 58 -12.21 16.90 1.00
N LEU A 59 -11.64 17.29 2.15
CA LEU A 59 -10.51 16.57 2.75
C LEU A 59 -10.89 15.14 3.14
N ARG A 60 -12.07 14.93 3.73
CA ARG A 60 -12.59 13.58 4.02
C ARG A 60 -12.75 12.76 2.76
N ALA A 61 -13.34 13.31 1.70
CA ALA A 61 -13.51 12.61 0.43
C ALA A 61 -12.15 12.19 -0.15
N SER A 62 -11.17 13.10 -0.16
CA SER A 62 -9.80 12.79 -0.59
C SER A 62 -9.14 11.73 0.30
N PHE A 63 -9.37 11.78 1.61
CA PHE A 63 -8.89 10.76 2.53
C PHE A 63 -9.49 9.40 2.23
N HIS A 64 -10.81 9.31 2.00
CA HIS A 64 -11.49 8.06 1.68
C HIS A 64 -10.93 7.41 0.41
N GLU A 65 -10.69 8.21 -0.62
CA GLU A 65 -10.06 7.76 -1.87
C GLU A 65 -8.63 7.26 -1.64
N ARG A 66 -7.81 8.06 -0.96
CA ARG A 66 -6.43 7.68 -0.63
C ARG A 66 -6.36 6.43 0.26
N LYS A 67 -7.26 6.31 1.24
CA LYS A 67 -7.40 5.13 2.11
C LYS A 67 -7.76 3.91 1.28
N ARG A 68 -8.70 4.04 0.33
CA ARG A 68 -9.10 2.95 -0.56
C ARG A 68 -7.90 2.44 -1.37
N TYR A 69 -7.13 3.34 -1.98
CA TYR A 69 -5.95 2.94 -2.75
C TYR A 69 -4.82 2.43 -1.85
N GLY A 70 -4.61 3.04 -0.68
CA GLY A 70 -3.67 2.55 0.32
C GLY A 70 -3.95 1.11 0.73
N LYS A 71 -5.23 0.77 0.99
CA LYS A 71 -5.66 -0.61 1.28
C LYS A 71 -5.32 -1.58 0.15
N ARG A 72 -5.62 -1.19 -1.09
CA ARG A 72 -5.36 -2.05 -2.26
C ARG A 72 -3.87 -2.26 -2.51
N TRP A 73 -3.08 -1.20 -2.39
CA TRP A 73 -1.62 -1.29 -2.49
C TRP A 73 -1.02 -2.11 -1.34
N SER A 74 -1.61 -2.06 -0.14
CA SER A 74 -1.17 -2.89 0.99
C SER A 74 -1.34 -4.38 0.68
N LEU A 75 -2.45 -4.80 0.06
CA LEU A 75 -2.62 -6.19 -0.41
C LEU A 75 -1.50 -6.64 -1.37
N VAL A 76 -1.08 -5.75 -2.27
CA VAL A 76 0.01 -6.05 -3.21
C VAL A 76 1.32 -6.24 -2.45
N VAL A 77 1.63 -5.37 -1.48
CA VAL A 77 2.84 -5.53 -0.65
C VAL A 77 2.79 -6.80 0.18
N ASP A 78 1.63 -7.12 0.76
CA ASP A 78 1.47 -8.32 1.59
C ASP A 78 1.66 -9.62 0.77
N GLY A 79 1.31 -9.60 -0.51
CA GLY A 79 1.46 -10.77 -1.38
C GLY A 79 2.76 -10.84 -2.19
N LEU A 80 3.20 -9.70 -2.74
CA LEU A 80 4.30 -9.62 -3.71
C LEU A 80 5.50 -8.81 -3.17
N GLY A 81 5.42 -8.30 -1.94
CA GLY A 81 6.44 -7.43 -1.36
C GLY A 81 6.53 -6.05 -2.02
N TYR A 82 7.49 -5.23 -1.55
CA TYR A 82 7.76 -3.93 -2.16
C TYR A 82 8.33 -4.03 -3.59
N GLY A 83 8.93 -5.16 -3.95
CA GLY A 83 9.33 -5.45 -5.33
C GLY A 83 8.14 -5.40 -6.29
N GLY A 84 6.96 -5.86 -5.86
CA GLY A 84 5.73 -5.81 -6.65
C GLY A 84 5.22 -4.39 -6.92
N ILE A 85 5.62 -3.41 -6.10
CA ILE A 85 5.39 -1.98 -6.37
C ILE A 85 6.46 -1.45 -7.32
N LEU A 86 7.73 -1.76 -7.07
CA LEU A 86 8.86 -1.24 -7.84
C LEU A 86 8.79 -1.66 -9.32
N LEU A 87 8.45 -2.92 -9.58
CA LEU A 87 8.38 -3.50 -10.94
C LEU A 87 6.95 -3.57 -11.48
N CYS A 88 5.99 -2.96 -10.79
CA CYS A 88 4.57 -3.13 -11.08
C CYS A 88 4.24 -2.81 -12.54
N SER A 89 3.56 -3.71 -13.24
CA SER A 89 3.12 -3.46 -14.62
C SER A 89 1.98 -2.44 -14.66
N GLN A 90 1.86 -1.69 -15.77
CA GLN A 90 0.76 -0.75 -15.97
C GLN A 90 -0.61 -1.44 -15.87
N ARG A 91 -0.71 -2.71 -16.28
CA ARG A 91 -1.94 -3.51 -16.17
C ARG A 91 -2.35 -3.71 -14.70
N MET A 92 -1.38 -4.02 -13.84
CA MET A 92 -1.63 -4.17 -12.40
C MET A 92 -2.01 -2.83 -11.76
N VAL A 93 -1.31 -1.74 -12.12
CA VAL A 93 -1.66 -0.38 -11.69
C VAL A 93 -3.11 -0.05 -12.07
N ASN A 94 -3.50 -0.26 -13.33
CA ASN A 94 -4.87 -0.01 -13.79
C ASN A 94 -5.89 -0.85 -13.02
N MET A 95 -5.57 -2.10 -12.71
CA MET A 95 -6.41 -2.98 -11.90
C MET A 95 -6.60 -2.44 -10.46
N ILE A 96 -5.52 -1.96 -9.84
CA ILE A 96 -5.54 -1.34 -8.50
C ILE A 96 -6.31 -0.03 -8.49
N HIS A 97 -6.27 0.74 -9.57
CA HIS A 97 -7.03 1.98 -9.69
C HIS A 97 -8.51 1.77 -10.06
N ASN A 98 -8.83 0.65 -10.71
CA ASN A 98 -10.19 0.35 -11.16
C ASN A 98 -11.12 0.00 -10.00
N SER A 99 -12.09 0.86 -9.74
CA SER A 99 -13.04 0.69 -8.64
C SER A 99 -13.96 -0.53 -8.76
N SER A 100 -14.18 -1.06 -9.96
CA SER A 100 -15.00 -2.27 -10.16
C SER A 100 -14.27 -3.56 -9.76
N VAL A 101 -12.94 -3.56 -9.75
CA VAL A 101 -12.16 -4.72 -9.30
C VAL A 101 -12.27 -4.86 -7.78
N THR A 102 -12.82 -5.96 -7.30
CA THR A 102 -12.98 -6.16 -5.85
C THR A 102 -11.63 -6.49 -5.20
N LEU A 103 -11.53 -6.28 -3.88
CA LEU A 103 -10.34 -6.71 -3.12
C LEU A 103 -10.11 -8.22 -3.22
N LYS A 104 -11.19 -9.03 -3.29
CA LYS A 104 -11.10 -10.48 -3.46
C LYS A 104 -10.51 -10.86 -4.82
N THR A 105 -10.93 -10.17 -5.88
CA THR A 105 -10.39 -10.37 -7.23
C THR A 105 -8.91 -10.01 -7.28
N LEU A 106 -8.53 -8.89 -6.67
CA LEU A 106 -7.12 -8.47 -6.60
C LEU A 106 -6.28 -9.48 -5.81
N ASP A 107 -6.77 -9.95 -4.66
CA ASP A 107 -6.12 -10.98 -3.85
C ASP A 107 -5.98 -12.31 -4.59
N ALA A 108 -6.99 -12.72 -5.38
CA ALA A 108 -6.89 -13.91 -6.23
C ALA A 108 -5.78 -13.78 -7.27
N VAL A 109 -5.70 -12.66 -8.00
CA VAL A 109 -4.62 -12.41 -8.97
C VAL A 109 -3.25 -12.46 -8.30
N ILE A 110 -3.11 -11.87 -7.12
CA ILE A 110 -1.88 -11.90 -6.33
C ILE A 110 -1.51 -13.35 -5.94
N LYS A 111 -2.48 -14.14 -5.49
CA LYS A 111 -2.28 -15.55 -5.15
C LYS A 111 -1.91 -16.39 -6.38
N ASP A 112 -2.50 -16.12 -7.53
CA ASP A 112 -2.18 -16.81 -8.78
C ASP A 112 -0.74 -16.51 -9.20
N ILE A 113 -0.29 -15.25 -9.13
CA ILE A 113 1.12 -14.87 -9.38
C ILE A 113 2.05 -15.66 -8.46
N ARG A 114 1.75 -15.70 -7.16
CA ARG A 114 2.58 -16.43 -6.19
C ARG A 114 2.64 -17.94 -6.44
N SER A 115 1.55 -18.52 -6.92
CA SER A 115 1.42 -19.98 -7.03
C SER A 115 1.90 -20.53 -8.37
N TYR A 116 1.69 -19.77 -9.44
CA TYR A 116 1.89 -20.24 -10.82
C TYR A 116 3.02 -19.54 -11.56
N HIS A 117 3.61 -18.48 -10.98
CA HIS A 117 4.69 -17.72 -11.63
C HIS A 117 5.93 -17.62 -10.71
N PRO A 118 6.63 -18.75 -10.47
CA PRO A 118 7.81 -18.77 -9.61
C PRO A 118 8.93 -17.84 -10.11
N ASP A 119 9.08 -17.70 -11.42
CA ASP A 119 10.07 -16.81 -12.04
C ASP A 119 9.82 -15.35 -11.68
N VAL A 120 8.55 -14.93 -11.68
CA VAL A 120 8.15 -13.59 -11.25
C VAL A 120 8.51 -13.41 -9.79
N MET A 121 8.14 -14.35 -8.92
CA MET A 121 8.47 -14.27 -7.50
C MET A 121 9.98 -14.21 -7.26
N HIS A 122 10.76 -14.98 -8.02
CA HIS A 122 12.22 -14.94 -7.96
C HIS A 122 12.78 -13.56 -8.32
N ILE A 123 12.29 -12.94 -9.40
CA ILE A 123 12.66 -11.58 -9.79
C ILE A 123 12.29 -10.58 -8.70
N LEU A 124 11.09 -10.68 -8.13
CA LEU A 124 10.64 -9.82 -7.04
C LEU A 124 11.55 -9.95 -5.81
N ASP A 125 11.99 -11.17 -5.48
CA ASP A 125 12.92 -11.43 -4.37
C ASP A 125 14.33 -10.88 -4.65
N MET A 126 14.80 -10.94 -5.91
CA MET A 126 16.08 -10.33 -6.29
C MET A 126 16.11 -8.82 -6.06
N VAL A 127 15.01 -8.12 -6.40
CA VAL A 127 14.91 -6.66 -6.24
C VAL A 127 14.42 -6.23 -4.86
N LYS A 128 13.98 -7.16 -4.01
CA LYS A 128 13.41 -6.88 -2.70
C LYS A 128 14.29 -5.97 -1.83
N PRO A 129 15.60 -6.21 -1.67
CA PRO A 129 16.42 -5.34 -0.82
C PRO A 129 16.42 -3.88 -1.29
N LEU A 130 16.44 -3.66 -2.61
CA LEU A 130 16.36 -2.34 -3.22
C LEU A 130 14.99 -1.69 -2.97
N ALA A 131 13.92 -2.47 -3.13
CA ALA A 131 12.56 -1.98 -2.95
C ALA A 131 12.26 -1.64 -1.47
N ASP A 132 12.71 -2.47 -0.54
CA ASP A 132 12.54 -2.25 0.91
C ASP A 132 13.30 -1.00 1.37
N ASP A 133 14.50 -0.79 0.84
CA ASP A 133 15.31 0.40 1.14
C ASP A 133 14.70 1.67 0.55
N LEU A 134 14.33 1.65 -0.73
CA LEU A 134 13.78 2.81 -1.42
C LEU A 134 12.39 3.20 -0.90
N LEU A 135 11.48 2.23 -0.79
CA LEU A 135 10.07 2.48 -0.47
C LEU A 135 9.80 2.43 1.05
N GLY A 136 10.54 1.57 1.77
CA GLY A 136 10.43 1.45 3.22
C GLY A 136 11.26 2.50 3.96
N ARG A 137 12.53 2.67 3.59
CA ARG A 137 13.47 3.56 4.32
C ARG A 137 13.68 4.93 3.66
N GLY A 138 13.32 5.08 2.38
CA GLY A 138 13.55 6.32 1.62
C GLY A 138 15.01 6.54 1.23
N ARG A 139 15.87 5.53 1.37
CA ARG A 139 17.30 5.60 1.04
C ARG A 139 17.82 4.23 0.64
N ILE A 140 18.70 4.18 -0.36
CA ILE A 140 19.33 2.94 -0.83
C ILE A 140 20.57 2.67 0.02
N SER A 141 20.61 1.52 0.69
CA SER A 141 21.75 1.03 1.47
C SER A 141 22.21 -0.38 1.08
N CYS A 142 21.39 -1.10 0.31
CA CYS A 142 21.74 -2.38 -0.28
C CYS A 142 22.80 -2.23 -1.39
N ASP A 143 23.51 -3.32 -1.66
CA ASP A 143 24.41 -3.44 -2.82
C ASP A 143 23.61 -3.50 -4.13
N ALA A 144 23.26 -2.33 -4.66
CA ALA A 144 22.52 -2.22 -5.92
C ALA A 144 23.29 -2.82 -7.11
N SER A 145 24.62 -2.71 -7.12
CA SER A 145 25.47 -3.30 -8.16
C SER A 145 25.42 -4.82 -8.13
N GLY A 146 25.46 -5.43 -6.93
CA GLY A 146 25.28 -6.86 -6.75
C GLY A 146 23.91 -7.35 -7.18
N ILE A 147 22.84 -6.58 -6.94
CA ILE A 147 21.49 -6.90 -7.42
C ILE A 147 21.43 -6.86 -8.95
N LEU A 148 21.98 -5.83 -9.58
CA LEU A 148 22.03 -5.71 -11.03
C LEU A 148 22.77 -6.88 -11.68
N ARG A 149 23.90 -7.29 -11.10
CA ARG A 149 24.66 -8.45 -11.59
C ARG A 149 23.83 -9.73 -11.54
N LYS A 150 23.11 -9.99 -10.43
CA LYS A 150 22.21 -11.15 -10.33
C LYS A 150 21.12 -11.16 -11.39
N ILE A 151 20.54 -9.99 -11.68
CA ILE A 151 19.51 -9.84 -12.72
C ILE A 151 20.11 -10.15 -14.11
N GLN A 152 21.33 -9.67 -14.39
CA GLN A 152 22.03 -9.96 -15.65
C GLN A 152 22.33 -11.45 -15.80
N GLU A 153 22.87 -12.08 -14.75
CA GLU A 153 23.15 -13.53 -14.73
C GLU A 153 21.86 -14.34 -14.97
N TYR A 154 20.75 -13.94 -14.35
CA TYR A 154 19.45 -14.57 -14.57
C TYR A 154 18.97 -14.43 -16.03
N GLN A 155 19.07 -13.22 -16.62
CA GLN A 155 18.70 -12.99 -18.02
C GLN A 155 19.57 -13.78 -19.00
N ASP A 156 20.85 -13.95 -18.71
CA ASP A 156 21.76 -14.73 -19.54
C ASP A 156 21.49 -16.22 -19.45
N ALA A 157 21.11 -16.74 -18.28
CA ALA A 157 20.69 -18.13 -18.11
C ALA A 157 19.36 -18.42 -18.82
N ASP A 158 18.39 -17.51 -18.73
CA ASP A 158 17.10 -17.61 -19.40
C ASP A 158 17.25 -17.63 -20.94
N ARG A 159 18.05 -16.71 -21.49
CA ARG A 159 18.35 -16.66 -22.94
C ARG A 159 18.99 -17.94 -23.46
N LYS A 160 19.87 -18.57 -22.68
CA LYS A 160 20.52 -19.85 -23.05
C LYS A 160 19.58 -21.04 -22.98
N SER A 161 18.52 -20.97 -22.18
CA SER A 161 17.54 -22.05 -22.03
C SER A 161 16.51 -22.07 -23.18
N HIS A 162 16.44 -20.98 -23.95
CA HIS A 162 15.50 -20.78 -25.06
C HIS A 162 16.17 -20.66 -26.44
N ALA A 163 17.49 -20.87 -26.53
CA ALA A 163 18.27 -20.92 -27.77
C ALA A 163 18.53 -22.37 -28.18
#